data_AF-A0A965IAR2-F1
#
_entry.id   AF-A0A965IAR2-F1
#
_cell.length_a   1.000
_cell.length_b   1.000
_cell.length_c   1.000
_cell.angle_alpha   90.00
_cell.angle_beta   90.00
_cell.angle_gamma   90.00
#
_symmetry.space_group_name_H-M   'P 1'
#
loop_
_entity.id
_entity.type
_entity.pdbx_description
1 polymer ?
#
loop_
_entity_poly.entity_id
_entity_poly.type
_entity_poly.pdbx_seq_one_letter_code
_entity_poly.pdbx_strand_id
1 'polypeptide(L)'
;MNADQFIQFANDFAKASAKTSSDAIQQAYEDNLDCLARPGDQVVVIRKPWPIGRWGRVIAFREFNPCYFRVEVELEGKLIQVPASALARWVGAPDCEKAEFQNIYLLMKINGLKIAQ
;
A
#
# COMPACT_ATOMS: atom_id res chain seq x y z
N MET A 1 -16.76 -15.08 -12.77
CA MET A 1 -15.60 -15.26 -13.66
C MET A 1 -15.15 -16.69 -13.53
N ASN A 2 -15.00 -17.44 -14.62
CA ASN A 2 -14.52 -18.83 -14.56
C ASN A 2 -12.98 -18.87 -14.56
N ALA A 3 -12.39 -20.04 -14.27
CA ALA A 3 -10.94 -20.19 -14.13
C ALA A 3 -10.18 -19.79 -15.41
N ASP A 4 -10.70 -20.14 -16.59
CA ASP A 4 -10.08 -19.80 -17.87
C ASP A 4 -10.07 -18.30 -18.14
N GLN A 5 -11.15 -17.59 -17.79
CA GLN A 5 -11.21 -16.13 -17.86
C GLN A 5 -10.22 -15.46 -16.90
N PHE A 6 -10.01 -16.03 -15.71
CA PHE A 6 -8.99 -15.53 -14.77
C PHE A 6 -7.57 -15.75 -15.30
N ILE A 7 -7.30 -16.92 -15.89
CA ILE A 7 -6.00 -17.24 -16.50
C ILE A 7 -5.72 -16.33 -17.70
N GLN A 8 -6.71 -16.11 -18.56
CA GLN A 8 -6.59 -15.20 -19.71
C GLN A 8 -6.30 -13.77 -19.23
N PHE A 9 -7.04 -13.29 -18.23
CA PHE A 9 -6.81 -11.98 -17.61
C PHE A 9 -5.40 -11.86 -17.03
N ALA A 10 -4.94 -12.85 -16.28
CA ALA A 10 -3.59 -12.86 -15.71
C ALA A 10 -2.50 -12.88 -16.80
N ASN A 11 -2.70 -13.61 -17.89
CA ASN A 11 -1.78 -13.67 -19.03
C ASN A 11 -1.74 -12.36 -19.82
N ASP A 12 -2.89 -11.77 -20.10
CA ASP A 12 -2.99 -10.49 -20.79
C ASP A 12 -2.42 -9.36 -19.91
N PHE A 13 -2.61 -9.45 -18.60
CA PHE A 13 -2.02 -8.57 -17.60
C PHE A 13 -0.48 -8.70 -17.54
N ALA A 14 0.05 -9.93 -17.58
CA ALA A 14 1.48 -10.19 -17.63
C ALA A 14 2.11 -9.64 -18.93
N LYS A 15 1.44 -9.84 -20.07
CA LYS A 15 1.86 -9.28 -21.38
C LYS A 15 1.80 -7.75 -21.42
N ALA A 16 0.78 -7.15 -20.82
CA ALA A 16 0.68 -5.70 -20.72
C ALA A 16 1.77 -5.12 -19.81
N SER A 17 2.13 -5.84 -18.74
CA SER A 17 3.23 -5.47 -17.84
C SER A 17 4.60 -5.55 -18.51
N ALA A 18 4.77 -6.40 -19.54
CA ALA A 18 5.98 -6.48 -20.34
C ALA A 18 6.22 -5.25 -21.25
N LYS A 19 5.22 -4.35 -21.43
CA LYS A 19 5.36 -3.11 -22.21
C LYS A 19 5.70 -1.87 -21.37
N THR A 20 5.69 -1.99 -20.05
CA THR A 20 6.16 -0.92 -19.16
C THR A 20 7.65 -1.15 -18.92
N SER A 21 8.52 -0.15 -19.17
CA SER A 21 9.96 -0.35 -18.95
C SER A 21 10.21 -0.69 -17.49
N SER A 22 11.18 -1.59 -17.24
CA SER A 22 11.62 -1.95 -15.89
C SER A 22 11.90 -0.70 -15.06
N ASP A 23 12.49 0.33 -15.69
CA ASP A 23 12.84 1.60 -15.05
C ASP A 23 11.61 2.38 -14.59
N ALA A 24 10.53 2.42 -15.38
CA ALA A 24 9.29 3.11 -14.99
C ALA A 24 8.57 2.40 -13.85
N ILE A 25 8.63 1.06 -13.80
CA ILE A 25 8.08 0.29 -12.68
C ILE A 25 8.94 0.48 -11.43
N GLN A 26 10.26 0.49 -11.58
CA GLN A 26 11.21 0.72 -10.49
C GLN A 26 11.05 2.13 -9.90
N GLN A 27 10.95 3.16 -10.74
CA GLN A 27 10.69 4.53 -10.30
C GLN A 27 9.35 4.64 -9.57
N ALA A 28 8.28 4.06 -10.12
CA ALA A 28 6.97 4.08 -9.45
C ALA A 28 6.99 3.34 -8.11
N TYR A 29 7.82 2.30 -7.97
CA TYR A 29 8.03 1.61 -6.70
C TYR A 29 8.74 2.51 -5.69
N GLU A 30 9.83 3.16 -6.09
CA GLU A 30 10.59 4.09 -5.25
C GLU A 30 9.73 5.28 -4.81
N ASP A 31 8.99 5.89 -5.73
CA ASP A 31 8.08 7.01 -5.44
C ASP A 31 6.96 6.62 -4.45
N ASN A 32 6.55 5.35 -4.45
CA ASN A 32 5.52 4.85 -3.54
C ASN A 32 6.04 4.59 -2.12
N LEU A 33 7.36 4.43 -1.92
CA LEU A 33 7.93 4.09 -0.62
C LEU A 33 7.62 5.14 0.45
N ASP A 34 7.63 6.42 0.07
CA ASP A 34 7.34 7.53 0.98
C ASP A 34 5.89 7.51 1.51
N CYS A 35 4.97 6.90 0.75
CA CYS A 35 3.56 6.77 1.10
C CYS A 35 3.27 5.62 2.09
N LEU A 36 4.26 4.77 2.37
CA LEU A 36 4.07 3.61 3.24
C LEU A 36 4.11 3.99 4.71
N ALA A 37 3.19 3.42 5.50
CA ALA A 37 3.18 3.56 6.95
C ALA A 37 4.07 2.49 7.58
N ARG A 38 5.37 2.77 7.74
CA ARG A 38 6.32 1.85 8.37
C ARG A 38 6.59 2.26 9.83
N PRO A 39 7.00 1.33 10.71
CA PRO A 39 7.33 1.67 12.10
C PRO A 39 8.29 2.85 12.20
N GLY A 40 7.95 3.84 13.03
CA GLY A 40 8.71 5.07 13.19
C GLY A 40 8.16 6.26 12.41
N ASP A 41 7.39 6.02 11.35
CA ASP A 41 6.81 7.06 10.50
C ASP A 41 5.72 7.89 11.19
N GLN A 42 5.52 9.11 10.69
CA GLN A 42 4.38 9.96 11.03
C GLN A 42 3.21 9.76 10.06
N VAL A 43 2.01 9.65 10.57
CA VAL A 43 0.79 9.55 9.77
C VAL A 43 -0.27 10.50 10.31
N VAL A 44 -1.10 11.02 9.41
CA VAL A 44 -2.25 11.86 9.73
C VAL A 44 -3.54 11.07 9.59
N VAL A 45 -4.44 11.25 10.54
CA VAL A 45 -5.79 10.69 10.49
C VAL A 45 -6.63 11.47 9.48
N ILE A 46 -7.22 10.78 8.50
CA ILE A 46 -7.97 11.39 7.40
C ILE A 46 -9.44 10.99 7.34
N ARG A 47 -9.90 10.06 8.19
CA ARG A 47 -11.29 9.56 8.16
C ARG A 47 -11.88 9.35 9.57
N LYS A 48 -13.18 9.63 9.70
CA LYS A 48 -14.01 9.30 10.88
C LYS A 48 -14.12 7.77 11.05
N PRO A 49 -14.42 7.24 12.25
CA PRO A 49 -14.67 7.97 13.52
C PRO A 49 -13.42 8.46 14.26
N TRP A 50 -12.22 8.24 13.72
CA TRP A 50 -10.98 8.70 14.33
C TRP A 50 -10.81 10.23 14.26
N PRO A 51 -9.99 10.84 15.13
CA PRO A 51 -9.85 12.29 15.20
C PRO A 51 -9.07 12.83 13.99
N ILE A 52 -9.80 13.23 12.95
CA ILE A 52 -9.25 13.76 11.69
C ILE A 52 -8.29 14.92 11.94
N GLY A 53 -7.18 14.96 11.19
CA GLY A 53 -6.15 15.99 11.26
C GLY A 53 -5.11 15.76 12.37
N ARG A 54 -5.31 14.76 13.23
CA ARG A 54 -4.32 14.39 14.25
C ARG A 54 -3.18 13.58 13.63
N TRP A 55 -1.97 13.91 14.05
CA TRP A 55 -0.75 13.23 13.67
C TRP A 55 -0.36 12.23 14.74
N GLY A 56 0.06 11.04 14.31
CA GLY A 56 0.51 9.97 15.18
C GLY A 56 1.73 9.27 14.61
N ARG A 57 2.45 8.57 15.49
CA ARG A 57 3.61 7.78 15.12
C ARG A 57 3.20 6.32 14.89
N VAL A 58 3.59 5.75 13.77
CA VAL A 58 3.38 4.33 13.47
C VAL A 58 4.27 3.48 14.36
N ILE A 59 3.67 2.53 15.05
CA ILE A 59 4.34 1.54 15.89
C ILE A 59 4.44 0.21 15.15
N ALA A 60 3.35 -0.22 14.51
CA ALA A 60 3.32 -1.42 13.69
C ALA A 60 2.28 -1.30 12.59
N PHE A 61 2.54 -1.98 11.47
CA PHE A 61 1.58 -2.19 10.38
C PHE A 61 1.27 -3.68 10.32
N ARG A 62 0.00 -4.05 10.45
CA ARG A 62 -0.43 -5.45 10.58
C ARG A 62 -1.58 -5.77 9.63
N GLU A 63 -1.54 -6.96 9.07
CA GLU A 63 -2.67 -7.55 8.36
C GLU A 63 -3.44 -8.46 9.32
N PHE A 64 -4.75 -8.20 9.49
CA PHE A 64 -5.60 -8.99 10.39
C PHE A 64 -6.43 -10.05 9.66
N ASN A 65 -6.75 -9.80 8.39
CA ASN A 65 -7.48 -10.65 7.46
C ASN A 65 -6.93 -10.31 6.06
N PRO A 66 -6.98 -11.19 5.04
CA PRO A 66 -6.45 -10.88 3.72
C PRO A 66 -6.95 -9.53 3.24
N CYS A 67 -6.02 -8.63 2.92
CA CYS A 67 -6.30 -7.29 2.42
C CYS A 67 -7.01 -6.35 3.41
N TYR A 68 -6.95 -6.62 4.72
CA TYR A 68 -7.46 -5.72 5.76
C TYR A 68 -6.34 -5.29 6.71
N PHE A 69 -5.81 -4.09 6.47
CA PHE A 69 -4.66 -3.57 7.18
C PHE A 69 -5.06 -2.68 8.37
N ARG A 70 -4.43 -2.95 9.51
CA ARG A 70 -4.48 -2.13 10.72
C ARG A 70 -3.11 -1.56 11.01
N VAL A 71 -3.09 -0.30 11.42
CA VAL A 71 -1.89 0.39 11.85
C VAL A 71 -2.04 0.67 13.34
N GLU A 72 -1.09 0.16 14.12
CA GLU A 72 -0.89 0.58 15.50
C GLU A 72 -0.18 1.92 15.48
N VAL A 73 -0.84 2.95 16.01
CA VAL A 73 -0.32 4.30 16.05
C VAL A 73 -0.35 4.83 17.48
N GLU A 74 0.72 5.51 17.87
CA GLU A 74 0.74 6.36 19.04
C GLU A 74 0.16 7.73 18.65
N LEU A 75 -1.03 8.01 19.15
CA LEU A 75 -1.74 9.29 18.97
C LEU A 75 -1.93 9.93 20.35
N GLU A 76 -1.33 11.10 20.56
CA GLU A 76 -1.46 11.88 21.81
C GLU A 76 -1.10 11.06 23.07
N GLY A 77 -0.05 10.24 22.98
CA GLY A 77 0.41 9.39 24.08
C GLY A 77 -0.45 8.15 24.34
N LYS A 78 -1.39 7.83 23.44
CA LYS A 78 -2.20 6.62 23.49
C LYS A 78 -1.91 5.73 22.29
N LEU A 79 -1.69 4.46 22.56
CA LEU A 79 -1.61 3.43 21.52
C LEU A 79 -3.02 3.05 21.09
N ILE A 80 -3.32 3.27 19.81
CA ILE A 80 -4.61 2.90 19.21
C ILE A 80 -4.40 2.16 17.89
N GLN A 81 -5.33 1.29 17.55
CA GLN A 81 -5.38 0.63 16.25
C GLN A 81 -6.35 1.34 15.31
N VAL A 82 -5.87 1.70 14.13
CA VAL A 82 -6.61 2.44 13.12
C VAL A 82 -6.52 1.69 11.78
N PRO A 83 -7.61 1.53 11.01
CA PRO A 83 -7.50 1.01 9.65
C PRO A 83 -6.55 1.87 8.81
N ALA A 84 -5.72 1.22 7.99
CA ALA A 84 -4.80 1.93 7.11
C ALA A 84 -5.53 2.89 6.15
N SER A 85 -6.76 2.57 5.73
CA SER A 85 -7.60 3.45 4.90
C SER A 85 -8.12 4.72 5.60
N ALA A 86 -7.91 4.85 6.90
CA ALA A 86 -8.20 6.06 7.67
C ALA A 86 -6.95 6.90 7.98
N LEU A 87 -5.78 6.49 7.48
CA LEU A 87 -4.50 7.15 7.67
C LEU A 87 -3.87 7.52 6.33
N ALA A 88 -3.03 8.55 6.34
CA ALA A 88 -2.16 8.91 5.22
C ALA A 88 -0.81 9.42 5.76
N ARG A 89 0.24 9.40 4.94
CA ARG A 89 1.56 9.93 5.35
C ARG A 89 1.60 11.45 5.45
N TRP A 90 0.79 12.14 4.66
CA TRP A 90 0.52 13.58 4.75
C TRP A 90 -0.87 13.89 4.20
N VAL A 91 -1.34 15.12 4.45
CA VAL A 91 -2.64 15.58 3.95
C VAL A 91 -2.60 15.62 2.43
N GLY A 92 -3.52 14.89 1.77
CA GLY A 92 -3.61 14.78 0.32
C GLY A 92 -2.81 13.61 -0.29
N ALA A 93 -2.00 12.90 0.49
CA ALA A 93 -1.40 11.64 0.05
C ALA A 93 -2.48 10.56 -0.16
N PRO A 94 -2.17 9.48 -0.91
CA PRO A 94 -2.96 8.26 -0.87
C PRO A 94 -3.15 7.77 0.57
N ASP A 95 -4.29 7.15 0.85
CA ASP A 95 -4.46 6.48 2.13
C ASP A 95 -3.50 5.29 2.25
N CYS A 96 -3.09 4.96 3.47
CA CYS A 96 -2.03 3.97 3.71
C CYS A 96 -2.41 2.56 3.24
N GLU A 97 -3.71 2.25 3.12
CA GLU A 97 -4.18 0.97 2.55
C GLU A 97 -3.94 0.93 1.04
N LYS A 98 -4.30 1.99 0.31
CA LYS A 98 -4.00 2.10 -1.13
C LYS A 98 -2.50 2.08 -1.40
N ALA A 99 -1.71 2.80 -0.61
CA ALA A 99 -0.25 2.81 -0.75
C ALA A 99 0.35 1.40 -0.58
N GLU A 100 -0.18 0.60 0.35
CA GLU A 100 0.26 -0.78 0.55
C GLU A 100 -0.14 -1.68 -0.62
N PHE A 101 -1.37 -1.57 -1.13
CA PHE A 101 -1.77 -2.32 -2.31
C PHE A 101 -0.94 -1.97 -3.54
N GLN A 102 -0.65 -0.68 -3.73
CA GLN A 102 0.20 -0.23 -4.82
C GLN A 102 1.63 -0.78 -4.68
N ASN A 103 2.17 -0.82 -3.46
CA ASN A 103 3.46 -1.43 -3.18
C ASN A 103 3.49 -2.92 -3.53
N ILE A 104 2.50 -3.69 -3.06
CA ILE A 104 2.38 -5.13 -3.35
C ILE A 104 2.29 -5.36 -4.86
N TYR A 105 1.46 -4.59 -5.55
CA TYR A 105 1.30 -4.67 -6.99
C TYR A 105 2.59 -4.39 -7.77
N LEU A 106 3.34 -3.36 -7.39
CA LEU A 106 4.61 -3.00 -8.01
C LEU A 106 5.67 -4.08 -7.76
N LEU A 107 5.74 -4.63 -6.54
CA LEU A 107 6.62 -5.75 -6.21
C LEU A 107 6.28 -7.00 -7.04
N MET A 108 5.00 -7.32 -7.23
CA MET A 108 4.59 -8.43 -8.09
C MET A 108 5.05 -8.22 -9.54
N LYS A 109 4.97 -6.99 -10.06
CA LYS A 109 5.48 -6.68 -11.41
C LYS A 109 6.99 -6.84 -11.49
N ILE A 110 7.74 -6.27 -10.55
CA ILE A 110 9.21 -6.37 -10.51
C ILE A 110 9.65 -7.84 -10.45
N ASN A 111 9.02 -8.64 -9.59
CA ASN A 111 9.34 -10.07 -9.47
C ASN A 111 8.94 -10.85 -10.72
N GLY A 112 7.80 -10.53 -11.34
CA GLY A 112 7.38 -11.13 -12.60
C GLY A 112 8.35 -10.84 -13.75
N LEU A 113 8.91 -9.62 -13.79
CA LEU A 113 9.96 -9.26 -14.75
C LEU A 113 11.25 -10.05 -14.52
N LYS A 114 11.67 -10.23 -13.26
CA LYS A 114 12.88 -11.00 -12.92
C LYS A 114 12.79 -12.48 -13.29
N ILE A 115 11.60 -13.08 -13.25
CA ILE A 115 11.38 -14.49 -13.62
C ILE A 115 11.37 -14.67 -15.15
N ALA A 116 11.02 -13.62 -15.90
CA ALA A 116 10.93 -13.66 -17.35
C ALA A 116 12.27 -13.38 -18.07
N GLN A 117 13.31 -12.98 -17.34
CA GLN A 117 14.68 -12.76 -17.83
C GLN A 117 15.53 -14.02 -17.66
#